data_AF-A0A1M5ZRV2-F1
#
_entry.id   AF-A0A1M5ZRV2-F1
#
_cell.length_a   1.000
_cell.length_b   1.000
_cell.length_c   1.000
_cell.angle_alpha   90.00
_cell.angle_beta   90.00
_cell.angle_gamma   90.00
#
_symmetry.space_group_name_H-M   'P 1'
#
loop_
_entity.id
_entity.type
_entity.pdbx_description
1 polymer ?
#
loop_
_entity_poly.entity_id
_entity_poly.type
_entity_poly.pdbx_seq_one_letter_code
_entity_poly.pdbx_strand_id
1 'polypeptide(L)'
;MKQLTRLLMIPATVVCGGLLSTSYTYAASCSTDIESWSNGYQMEIKVNSESSNLSAWKVQLDFKQSPEITNKWNANFSVSGKKVIASNLDWNGSVQAGDSTSFFIQGSHSGTAPTASCKVLSTSSDSSGGNDDNGDNGDTGGNDDNSGSSTCPVKLYGWGNNTTGGGNATPQVVTSLSELRTLAKDSTPRVLKLSGTFTTGDSPIEIGSNKTLIGVDKNATIKGGINIKNKSNIIVRNLNILGAGKNNKPVDTIASRGSENLWFDHLNLTDAADGLLDLTRGTDKVTVSWNKFSYTDSGNGHRLAFLIGGGSTHGDTDTGKNNVTVHHNWFGNLVDQRMPRLLFGKGHVYNNYYSATGNSYAVGTGSWASALIQNNYFDGVKNPHRFQDSNPSYIKASGNTYHNTSGKKETGHGGSGSNPPSEWTPSYSYSLDNASKVPELVKGCAGPQ
;
A
#
# COMPACT_ATOMS: atom_id res chain seq x y z
N MET A 1 -53.03 40.45 -67.65
CA MET A 1 -53.14 40.76 -66.21
C MET A 1 -51.89 40.26 -65.51
N LYS A 2 -51.29 41.10 -64.66
CA LYS A 2 -50.01 40.89 -63.97
C LYS A 2 -50.07 39.73 -62.97
N GLN A 3 -49.00 38.94 -62.86
CA GLN A 3 -48.36 38.64 -61.57
C GLN A 3 -46.99 37.99 -61.74
N LEU A 4 -45.99 38.54 -61.05
CA LEU A 4 -44.66 37.96 -60.84
C LEU A 4 -44.73 36.81 -59.82
N THR A 5 -43.89 35.79 -59.97
CA THR A 5 -43.37 35.03 -58.81
C THR A 5 -41.93 34.59 -59.10
N ARG A 6 -41.03 34.97 -58.18
CA ARG A 6 -39.59 34.66 -58.16
C ARG A 6 -39.36 33.16 -57.90
N LEU A 7 -38.42 32.55 -58.61
CA LEU A 7 -37.85 31.24 -58.26
C LEU A 7 -36.43 31.45 -57.71
N LEU A 8 -36.20 30.91 -56.51
CA LEU A 8 -34.96 31.00 -55.73
C LEU A 8 -34.00 29.88 -56.17
N MET A 9 -32.76 30.21 -56.54
CA MET A 9 -31.66 29.25 -56.73
C MET A 9 -31.00 28.92 -55.39
N ILE A 10 -30.78 27.63 -55.09
CA ILE A 10 -29.91 27.14 -54.02
C ILE A 10 -28.73 26.42 -54.68
N PRO A 11 -27.47 26.76 -54.38
CA PRO A 11 -26.30 26.05 -54.93
C PRO A 11 -26.06 24.75 -54.14
N ALA A 12 -25.80 23.66 -54.87
CA ALA A 12 -25.35 22.39 -54.30
C ALA A 12 -23.84 22.45 -54.01
N THR A 13 -23.47 22.38 -52.73
CA THR A 13 -22.07 22.30 -52.28
C THR A 13 -21.59 20.86 -52.40
N VAL A 14 -20.55 20.63 -53.21
CA VAL A 14 -19.81 19.37 -53.26
C VAL A 14 -18.91 19.28 -52.03
N VAL A 15 -19.20 18.35 -51.12
CA VAL A 15 -18.31 18.01 -49.99
C VAL A 15 -17.26 17.03 -50.51
N CYS A 16 -16.03 17.52 -50.64
CA CYS A 16 -14.85 16.69 -50.88
C CYS A 16 -14.56 15.89 -49.61
N GLY A 17 -14.73 14.56 -49.67
CA GLY A 17 -14.41 13.64 -48.57
C GLY A 17 -12.92 13.66 -48.28
N GLY A 18 -12.52 14.41 -47.25
CA GLY A 18 -11.16 14.36 -46.72
C GLY A 18 -10.85 12.97 -46.19
N LEU A 19 -9.68 12.44 -46.55
CA LEU A 19 -9.06 11.31 -45.86
C LEU A 19 -9.02 11.63 -44.36
N LEU A 20 -9.88 10.96 -43.59
CA LEU A 20 -9.81 10.96 -42.14
C LEU A 20 -8.50 10.25 -41.75
N SER A 21 -7.50 11.02 -41.32
CA SER A 21 -6.36 10.46 -40.60
C SER A 21 -6.89 9.90 -39.29
N THR A 22 -7.00 8.58 -39.19
CA THR A 22 -7.25 7.91 -37.91
C THR A 22 -6.05 8.20 -37.00
N SER A 23 -6.26 9.05 -36.00
CA SER A 23 -5.31 9.24 -34.91
C SER A 23 -5.10 7.88 -34.25
N TYR A 24 -3.91 7.30 -34.38
CA TYR A 24 -3.50 6.18 -33.54
C TYR A 24 -3.50 6.68 -32.10
N THR A 25 -4.55 6.40 -31.34
CA THR A 25 -4.52 6.53 -29.89
C THR A 25 -3.46 5.56 -29.38
N TYR A 26 -2.38 6.09 -28.81
CA TYR A 26 -1.39 5.25 -28.17
C TYR A 26 -2.08 4.42 -27.08
N ALA A 27 -1.68 3.14 -26.97
CA ALA A 27 -2.09 2.24 -25.89
C ALA A 27 -1.79 2.80 -24.48
N ALA A 28 -0.97 3.85 -24.39
CA ALA A 28 -0.61 4.53 -23.17
C ALA A 28 -0.45 6.04 -23.37
N SER A 29 -0.69 6.81 -22.32
CA SER A 29 -0.29 8.21 -22.21
C SER A 29 0.65 8.42 -21.03
N CYS A 30 1.25 9.60 -20.93
CA CYS A 30 1.95 9.96 -19.70
C CYS A 30 1.85 11.46 -19.40
N SER A 31 1.89 11.78 -18.11
CA SER A 31 1.76 13.15 -17.58
C SER A 31 2.77 13.39 -16.47
N THR A 32 3.10 14.66 -16.24
CA THR A 32 3.96 15.07 -15.13
C THR A 32 3.21 15.99 -14.19
N ASP A 33 3.33 15.76 -12.90
CA ASP A 33 2.90 16.68 -11.85
C ASP A 33 4.11 17.06 -10.99
N ILE A 34 4.24 18.33 -10.61
CA ILE A 34 5.42 18.82 -9.90
C ILE A 34 5.04 19.56 -8.62
N GLU A 35 5.60 19.09 -7.52
CA GLU A 35 5.61 19.78 -6.24
C GLU A 35 6.98 20.42 -6.04
N SER A 36 7.05 21.74 -5.90
CA SER A 36 8.29 22.47 -5.68
C SER A 36 8.26 23.26 -4.37
N TRP A 37 9.41 23.34 -3.71
CA TRP A 37 9.67 24.16 -2.53
C TRP A 37 10.96 24.95 -2.72
N SER A 38 11.31 25.80 -1.75
CA SER A 38 12.44 26.76 -1.76
C SER A 38 13.48 26.56 -2.88
N ASN A 39 14.34 25.56 -2.77
CA ASN A 39 15.39 25.24 -3.73
C ASN A 39 15.30 23.79 -4.25
N GLY A 40 14.13 23.16 -4.13
CA GLY A 40 13.95 21.73 -4.41
C GLY A 40 12.60 21.42 -5.04
N TYR A 41 12.53 20.27 -5.70
CA TYR A 41 11.29 19.79 -6.31
C TYR A 41 11.19 18.26 -6.27
N GLN A 42 9.97 17.77 -6.33
CA GLN A 42 9.62 16.40 -6.65
C GLN A 42 8.62 16.41 -7.80
N MET A 43 8.92 15.67 -8.87
CA MET A 43 8.06 15.46 -10.00
C MET A 43 7.54 14.02 -9.97
N GLU A 44 6.22 13.86 -9.93
CA GLU A 44 5.54 12.60 -10.23
C GLU A 44 5.35 12.50 -11.74
N ILE A 45 5.70 11.34 -12.31
CA ILE A 45 5.44 11.02 -13.70
C ILE A 45 4.53 9.82 -13.72
N LYS A 46 3.31 10.04 -14.22
CA LYS A 46 2.28 9.03 -14.36
C LYS A 46 2.26 8.49 -15.77
N VAL A 47 2.30 7.18 -15.91
CA VAL A 47 2.11 6.45 -17.17
C VAL A 47 0.74 5.79 -17.10
N ASN A 48 -0.19 6.23 -17.93
CA ASN A 48 -1.54 5.65 -18.00
C ASN A 48 -1.56 4.61 -19.12
N SER A 49 -2.15 3.46 -18.86
CA SER A 49 -2.58 2.54 -19.90
C SER A 49 -4.00 2.97 -20.30
N GLU A 50 -4.21 3.23 -21.59
CA GLU A 50 -5.49 3.73 -22.08
C GLU A 50 -6.43 2.56 -22.35
N SER A 51 -6.39 2.01 -23.56
CA SER A 51 -7.35 0.99 -24.02
C SER A 51 -6.82 -0.45 -24.01
N SER A 52 -5.56 -0.68 -23.63
CA SER A 52 -4.96 -2.01 -23.64
C SER A 52 -3.90 -2.18 -22.58
N ASN A 53 -3.88 -3.35 -21.95
CA ASN A 53 -2.86 -3.74 -20.97
C ASN A 53 -1.46 -3.51 -21.52
N LEU A 54 -0.62 -2.87 -20.71
CA LEU A 54 0.81 -2.78 -20.92
C LEU A 54 1.47 -3.96 -20.20
N SER A 55 2.43 -4.61 -20.85
CA SER A 55 3.37 -5.54 -20.22
C SER A 55 4.74 -4.90 -19.98
N ALA A 56 5.02 -3.76 -20.64
CA ALA A 56 6.15 -2.90 -20.41
C ALA A 56 5.83 -1.47 -20.88
N TRP A 57 6.52 -0.49 -20.31
CA TRP A 57 6.42 0.91 -20.73
C TRP A 57 7.79 1.58 -20.72
N LYS A 58 7.93 2.54 -21.65
CA LYS A 58 9.08 3.43 -21.75
C LYS A 58 8.59 4.80 -22.17
N VAL A 59 9.00 5.83 -21.42
CA VAL A 59 8.64 7.22 -21.65
C VAL A 59 9.87 8.11 -21.73
N GLN A 60 9.69 9.26 -22.37
CA GLN A 60 10.67 10.34 -22.44
C GLN A 60 10.09 11.58 -21.79
N LEU A 61 10.91 12.24 -20.98
CA LEU A 61 10.66 13.57 -20.45
C LEU A 61 11.59 14.54 -21.17
N ASP A 62 10.99 15.53 -21.81
CA ASP A 62 11.71 16.66 -22.41
C ASP A 62 11.57 17.86 -21.48
N PHE A 63 12.62 18.14 -20.71
CA PHE A 63 12.67 19.28 -19.81
C PHE A 63 12.98 20.59 -20.55
N LYS A 64 12.39 21.71 -20.11
CA LYS A 64 12.71 23.04 -20.68
C LYS A 64 14.14 23.50 -20.37
N GLN A 65 14.67 23.04 -19.24
CA GLN A 65 16.03 23.27 -18.75
C GLN A 65 16.64 21.94 -18.26
N SER A 66 17.96 21.82 -18.22
CA SER A 66 18.58 20.59 -17.71
C SER A 66 18.18 20.41 -16.25
N PRO A 67 17.51 19.30 -15.87
CA PRO A 67 17.10 19.09 -14.50
C PRO A 67 18.33 18.74 -13.65
N GLU A 68 18.48 19.39 -12.50
CA GLU A 68 19.39 18.90 -11.47
C GLU A 68 18.64 17.83 -10.69
N ILE A 69 18.99 16.56 -10.91
CA ILE A 69 18.31 15.41 -10.31
C ILE A 69 19.16 14.91 -9.13
N THR A 70 18.60 14.98 -7.93
CA THR A 70 19.24 14.53 -6.69
C THR A 70 18.79 13.12 -6.30
N ASN A 71 17.54 12.75 -6.60
CA ASN A 71 17.01 11.40 -6.38
C ASN A 71 15.99 11.01 -7.45
N LYS A 72 15.75 9.72 -7.66
CA LYS A 72 14.77 9.20 -8.62
C LYS A 72 14.42 7.76 -8.27
N TRP A 73 13.17 7.32 -8.39
CA TRP A 73 12.76 5.95 -8.02
C TRP A 73 11.58 5.44 -8.85
N ASN A 74 11.30 4.14 -8.76
CA ASN A 74 10.26 3.40 -9.49
C ASN A 74 10.41 3.32 -11.02
N ALA A 75 11.59 3.63 -11.58
CA ALA A 75 11.89 3.40 -12.98
C ALA A 75 13.40 3.17 -13.19
N ASN A 76 13.75 2.58 -14.32
CA ASN A 76 15.10 2.67 -14.89
C ASN A 76 15.24 4.02 -15.59
N PHE A 77 16.37 4.73 -15.42
CA PHE A 77 16.56 6.08 -15.98
C PHE A 77 17.83 6.21 -16.82
N SER A 78 17.73 6.95 -17.93
CA SER A 78 18.86 7.46 -18.71
C SER A 78 18.71 8.97 -18.89
N VAL A 79 19.70 9.75 -18.47
CA VAL A 79 19.65 11.22 -18.48
C VAL A 79 20.71 11.78 -19.42
N SER A 80 20.31 12.64 -20.35
CA SER A 80 21.22 13.32 -21.27
C SER A 80 20.77 14.77 -21.50
N GLY A 81 21.44 15.71 -20.84
CA GLY A 81 21.08 17.12 -20.88
C GLY A 81 19.64 17.36 -20.42
N LYS A 82 18.80 17.87 -21.33
CA LYS A 82 17.38 18.15 -21.07
C LYS A 82 16.45 16.94 -21.22
N LYS A 83 16.98 15.79 -21.61
CA LYS A 83 16.18 14.58 -21.89
C LYS A 83 16.37 13.54 -20.79
N VAL A 84 15.26 13.02 -20.29
CA VAL A 84 15.24 11.86 -19.39
C VAL A 84 14.41 10.76 -20.02
N ILE A 85 14.99 9.58 -20.22
CA ILE A 85 14.27 8.39 -20.63
C ILE A 85 14.04 7.54 -19.38
N ALA A 86 12.80 7.13 -19.16
CA ALA A 86 12.42 6.25 -18.07
C ALA A 86 11.72 5.00 -18.61
N SER A 87 12.01 3.82 -18.04
CA SER A 87 11.30 2.58 -18.36
C SER A 87 10.97 1.79 -17.10
N ASN A 88 10.02 0.88 -17.22
CA ASN A 88 9.59 0.06 -16.09
C ASN A 88 10.74 -0.74 -15.46
N LEU A 89 10.57 -1.03 -14.17
CA LEU A 89 11.24 -2.09 -13.44
C LEU A 89 10.43 -3.39 -13.62
N ASP A 90 10.99 -4.53 -13.22
CA ASP A 90 10.33 -5.84 -13.38
C ASP A 90 8.93 -5.88 -12.73
N TRP A 91 8.72 -5.12 -11.66
CA TRP A 91 7.51 -5.18 -10.84
C TRP A 91 6.41 -4.19 -11.24
N ASN A 92 6.69 -3.22 -12.13
CA ASN A 92 5.70 -2.20 -12.52
C ASN A 92 5.52 -2.04 -14.03
N GLY A 93 6.02 -2.97 -14.84
CA GLY A 93 5.80 -2.98 -16.28
C GLY A 93 4.37 -3.31 -16.69
N SER A 94 3.70 -4.16 -15.89
CA SER A 94 2.31 -4.52 -16.12
C SER A 94 1.36 -3.43 -15.62
N VAL A 95 0.58 -2.84 -16.53
CA VAL A 95 -0.41 -1.79 -16.22
C VAL A 95 -1.68 -2.13 -16.99
N GLN A 96 -2.81 -2.34 -16.31
CA GLN A 96 -4.06 -2.72 -16.98
C GLN A 96 -4.65 -1.55 -17.75
N ALA A 97 -5.45 -1.83 -18.80
CA ALA A 97 -6.21 -0.82 -19.51
C ALA A 97 -7.04 0.03 -18.52
N GLY A 98 -6.89 1.36 -18.59
CA GLY A 98 -7.52 2.32 -17.69
C GLY A 98 -6.74 2.62 -16.40
N ASP A 99 -5.71 1.83 -16.06
CA ASP A 99 -4.88 2.04 -14.87
C ASP A 99 -3.66 2.93 -15.16
N SER A 100 -2.93 3.26 -14.10
CA SER A 100 -1.68 4.01 -14.19
C SER A 100 -0.63 3.53 -13.21
N THR A 101 0.63 3.78 -13.55
CA THR A 101 1.79 3.60 -12.68
C THR A 101 2.58 4.90 -12.61
N SER A 102 3.25 5.14 -11.48
CA SER A 102 4.01 6.37 -11.26
C SER A 102 5.44 6.11 -10.88
N PHE A 103 6.33 6.94 -11.42
CA PHE A 103 7.71 7.06 -10.99
C PHE A 103 8.04 8.52 -10.69
N PHE A 104 9.15 8.74 -9.98
CA PHE A 104 9.41 10.05 -9.40
C PHE A 104 10.83 10.50 -9.66
N ILE A 105 10.99 11.82 -9.83
CA ILE A 105 12.27 12.52 -9.92
C ILE A 105 12.26 13.59 -8.83
N GLN A 106 13.29 13.61 -8.00
CA GLN A 106 13.53 14.69 -7.05
C GLN A 106 14.80 15.43 -7.44
N GLY A 107 14.83 16.73 -7.23
CA GLY A 107 15.95 17.56 -7.62
C GLY A 107 16.01 18.89 -6.92
N SER A 108 17.00 19.69 -7.31
CA SER A 108 17.17 21.09 -6.89
C SER A 108 17.00 22.05 -8.06
N HIS A 109 16.71 23.31 -7.73
CA HIS A 109 16.67 24.38 -8.71
C HIS A 109 17.07 25.71 -8.08
N SER A 110 17.70 26.58 -8.87
CA SER A 110 17.92 27.99 -8.53
C SER A 110 16.93 28.85 -9.31
N GLY A 111 15.84 29.27 -8.67
CA GLY A 111 14.79 30.07 -9.30
C GLY A 111 13.51 29.27 -9.55
N THR A 112 13.10 29.09 -10.82
CA THR A 112 11.87 28.35 -11.16
C THR A 112 12.14 26.85 -11.28
N ALA A 113 11.26 26.04 -10.69
CA ALA A 113 11.33 24.57 -10.78
C ALA A 113 11.28 24.09 -12.25
N PRO A 114 12.04 23.04 -12.59
CA PRO A 114 12.11 22.56 -13.96
C PRO A 114 10.78 21.89 -14.36
N THR A 115 10.26 22.23 -15.53
CA THR A 115 9.08 21.58 -16.11
C THR A 115 9.49 20.65 -17.25
N ALA A 116 8.74 19.57 -17.41
CA ALA A 116 8.93 18.60 -18.48
C ALA A 116 7.61 18.32 -19.20
N SER A 117 7.71 18.01 -20.50
CA SER A 117 6.63 17.31 -21.21
C SER A 117 6.93 15.81 -21.19
N CYS A 118 5.88 14.97 -21.17
CA CYS A 118 6.04 13.52 -21.21
C CYS A 118 5.54 12.94 -22.54
N LYS A 119 6.33 12.02 -23.11
CA LYS A 119 6.03 11.30 -24.33
C LYS A 119 6.24 9.80 -24.13
N VAL A 120 5.26 8.97 -24.48
CA VAL A 120 5.44 7.51 -24.55
C VAL A 120 6.34 7.17 -25.74
N LEU A 121 7.40 6.41 -25.50
CA LEU A 121 8.36 5.97 -26.53
C LEU A 121 8.03 4.58 -27.06
N SER A 122 7.68 3.65 -26.18
CA SER A 122 7.28 2.30 -26.54
C SER A 122 6.47 1.66 -25.42
N THR A 123 5.53 0.82 -25.81
CA THR A 123 4.80 -0.10 -24.95
C THR A 123 4.82 -1.49 -25.58
N SER A 124 4.76 -2.54 -24.77
CA SER A 124 4.32 -3.85 -25.23
C SER A 124 2.91 -4.08 -24.71
N SER A 125 2.01 -4.50 -25.59
CA SER A 125 0.65 -4.92 -25.23
C SER A 125 0.49 -6.40 -25.57
N ASP A 126 -0.23 -7.13 -24.72
CA ASP A 126 -0.60 -8.51 -25.04
C ASP A 126 -1.63 -8.48 -26.17
N SER A 127 -1.19 -8.80 -27.38
CA SER A 127 -2.08 -9.07 -28.50
C SER A 127 -2.31 -10.58 -28.56
N SER A 128 -3.46 -11.03 -28.09
CA SER A 128 -3.97 -12.37 -28.41
C SER A 128 -4.28 -12.39 -29.92
N GLY A 129 -3.38 -13.01 -30.68
CA GLY A 129 -3.57 -13.30 -32.10
C GLY A 129 -4.78 -14.21 -32.30
N GLY A 130 -5.66 -13.82 -33.22
CA GLY A 130 -6.88 -14.52 -33.54
C GLY A 130 -6.66 -15.85 -34.27
N ASN A 131 -7.71 -16.67 -34.24
CA ASN A 131 -8.03 -17.55 -35.34
C ASN A 131 -9.55 -17.54 -35.52
N ASP A 132 -9.97 -17.19 -36.73
CA ASP A 132 -11.36 -17.20 -37.19
C ASP A 132 -11.91 -18.64 -37.16
N ASP A 133 -13.15 -18.83 -36.70
CA ASP A 133 -14.20 -19.39 -37.58
C ASP A 133 -15.63 -19.22 -37.01
N ASN A 134 -16.54 -18.99 -37.95
CA ASN A 134 -17.97 -18.68 -37.87
C ASN A 134 -18.85 -19.57 -36.97
N GLY A 135 -19.95 -18.98 -36.42
CA GLY A 135 -21.18 -19.72 -36.17
C GLY A 135 -22.18 -19.18 -35.13
N ASP A 136 -22.99 -18.19 -35.54
CA ASP A 136 -24.44 -18.03 -35.28
C ASP A 136 -25.02 -17.90 -33.83
N ASN A 137 -25.36 -16.64 -33.51
CA ASN A 137 -26.60 -16.07 -32.93
C ASN A 137 -27.40 -16.78 -31.81
N GLY A 138 -27.56 -16.06 -30.68
CA GLY A 138 -28.54 -16.40 -29.63
C GLY A 138 -28.43 -15.50 -28.40
N ASP A 139 -29.06 -14.32 -28.46
CA ASP A 139 -29.33 -13.41 -27.34
C ASP A 139 -30.09 -14.10 -26.18
N THR A 140 -29.59 -13.98 -24.93
CA THR A 140 -30.31 -13.45 -23.75
C THR A 140 -29.57 -13.75 -22.44
N GLY A 141 -29.45 -12.72 -21.60
CA GLY A 141 -29.37 -12.87 -20.15
C GLY A 141 -28.00 -12.68 -19.54
N GLY A 142 -27.83 -11.57 -18.82
CA GLY A 142 -26.58 -11.19 -18.18
C GLY A 142 -26.14 -12.11 -17.05
N ASN A 143 -24.82 -12.31 -17.00
CA ASN A 143 -24.01 -12.32 -15.79
C ASN A 143 -22.55 -12.44 -16.29
N ASP A 144 -21.93 -11.31 -16.61
CA ASP A 144 -20.48 -11.30 -16.81
C ASP A 144 -19.82 -11.25 -15.44
N ASP A 145 -19.60 -12.46 -14.92
CA ASP A 145 -18.50 -12.80 -14.03
C ASP A 145 -17.21 -12.18 -14.57
N ASN A 146 -16.84 -11.00 -14.08
CA ASN A 146 -15.50 -10.47 -14.29
C ASN A 146 -14.55 -11.04 -13.23
N SER A 147 -14.35 -12.36 -13.28
CA SER A 147 -13.21 -13.06 -12.71
C SER A 147 -11.99 -12.81 -13.61
N GLY A 148 -11.58 -11.53 -13.74
CA GLY A 148 -10.44 -11.08 -14.51
C GLY A 148 -9.34 -10.56 -13.57
N SER A 149 -8.34 -11.39 -13.32
CA SER A 149 -7.11 -11.15 -12.53
C SER A 149 -6.68 -9.67 -12.37
N SER A 150 -7.13 -9.01 -11.30
CA SER A 150 -6.72 -7.66 -10.90
C SER A 150 -5.38 -7.69 -10.13
N THR A 151 -4.35 -7.00 -10.61
CA THR A 151 -3.11 -6.83 -9.82
C THR A 151 -3.35 -5.88 -8.64
N CYS A 152 -2.88 -6.26 -7.46
CA CYS A 152 -3.19 -5.56 -6.22
C CYS A 152 -2.38 -4.26 -6.01
N PRO A 153 -2.97 -3.22 -5.39
CA PRO A 153 -2.39 -1.88 -5.38
C PRO A 153 -1.17 -1.77 -4.47
N VAL A 154 -0.08 -1.25 -5.02
CA VAL A 154 1.18 -1.03 -4.31
C VAL A 154 1.44 0.46 -4.17
N LYS A 155 0.88 1.07 -3.12
CA LYS A 155 1.11 2.48 -2.81
C LYS A 155 1.18 2.71 -1.32
N LEU A 156 2.24 3.42 -0.92
CA LEU A 156 2.48 3.80 0.44
C LEU A 156 1.70 5.09 0.76
N TYR A 157 0.79 4.98 1.72
CA TYR A 157 0.07 6.10 2.32
C TYR A 157 0.43 6.21 3.80
N GLY A 158 0.07 7.32 4.44
CA GLY A 158 0.05 7.36 5.88
C GLY A 158 1.31 7.90 6.55
N TRP A 159 1.43 7.63 7.85
CA TRP A 159 2.54 8.06 8.68
C TRP A 159 3.89 7.55 8.19
N GLY A 160 3.93 6.41 7.50
CA GLY A 160 5.14 5.86 6.91
C GLY A 160 5.54 6.47 5.56
N ASN A 161 4.86 7.50 5.04
CA ASN A 161 5.04 8.02 3.66
C ASN A 161 6.48 8.38 3.24
N ASN A 162 7.38 8.63 4.19
CA ASN A 162 8.80 8.91 3.91
C ASN A 162 9.68 7.65 3.81
N THR A 163 9.09 6.45 3.89
CA THR A 163 9.83 5.19 3.86
C THR A 163 10.23 4.82 2.44
N THR A 164 11.53 4.73 2.19
CA THR A 164 12.16 4.38 0.91
C THR A 164 12.89 3.03 0.94
N GLY A 165 13.10 2.45 2.12
CA GLY A 165 13.75 1.14 2.29
C GLY A 165 15.19 1.14 1.77
N GLY A 166 15.51 0.13 0.95
CA GLY A 166 16.78 0.04 0.21
C GLY A 166 16.93 1.06 -0.93
N GLY A 167 15.90 1.86 -1.20
CA GLY A 167 15.88 2.86 -2.28
C GLY A 167 16.23 2.24 -3.63
N ASN A 168 17.24 2.80 -4.28
CA ASN A 168 17.70 2.40 -5.62
C ASN A 168 18.84 1.37 -5.61
N ALA A 169 19.12 0.74 -4.47
CA ALA A 169 20.11 -0.32 -4.42
C ALA A 169 19.73 -1.44 -5.41
N THR A 170 20.71 -1.94 -6.17
CA THR A 170 20.50 -3.04 -7.12
C THR A 170 19.87 -4.23 -6.38
N PRO A 171 18.71 -4.74 -6.84
CA PRO A 171 18.06 -5.89 -6.22
C PRO A 171 18.97 -7.11 -6.19
N GLN A 172 19.05 -7.76 -5.03
CA GLN A 172 19.83 -8.98 -4.80
C GLN A 172 18.85 -10.12 -4.50
N VAL A 173 18.86 -11.16 -5.34
CA VAL A 173 18.08 -12.36 -5.07
C VAL A 173 18.82 -13.16 -4.00
N VAL A 174 18.13 -13.43 -2.90
CA VAL A 174 18.65 -14.18 -1.76
C VAL A 174 17.90 -15.50 -1.69
N THR A 175 18.65 -16.60 -1.55
CA THR A 175 18.09 -17.97 -1.55
C THR A 175 18.52 -18.80 -0.33
N SER A 176 19.41 -18.26 0.51
CA SER A 176 19.86 -18.94 1.73
C SER A 176 19.70 -18.07 2.98
N LEU A 177 19.40 -18.71 4.11
CA LEU A 177 19.26 -18.02 5.40
C LEU A 177 20.56 -17.35 5.86
N SER A 178 21.71 -17.98 5.62
CA SER A 178 23.02 -17.43 6.02
C SER A 178 23.32 -16.12 5.30
N GLU A 179 23.07 -16.09 4.00
CA GLU A 179 23.18 -14.87 3.19
C GLU A 179 22.16 -13.82 3.66
N LEU A 180 20.89 -14.20 3.84
CA LEU A 180 19.84 -13.29 4.30
C LEU A 180 20.22 -12.62 5.63
N ARG A 181 20.67 -13.39 6.62
CA ARG A 181 21.10 -12.87 7.93
C ARG A 181 22.30 -11.92 7.82
N THR A 182 23.17 -12.15 6.85
CA THR A 182 24.36 -11.31 6.65
C THR A 182 23.96 -9.98 6.01
N LEU A 183 23.22 -10.03 4.90
CA LEU A 183 22.84 -8.87 4.12
C LEU A 183 21.78 -8.01 4.82
N ALA A 184 20.81 -8.64 5.50
CA ALA A 184 19.71 -7.91 6.13
C ALA A 184 20.16 -7.07 7.32
N LYS A 185 21.18 -7.51 8.09
CA LYS A 185 21.62 -6.83 9.32
C LYS A 185 22.65 -5.73 9.11
N ASP A 186 23.29 -5.68 7.94
CA ASP A 186 24.41 -4.77 7.70
C ASP A 186 23.96 -3.30 7.58
N SER A 187 24.93 -2.40 7.43
CA SER A 187 24.69 -0.96 7.28
C SER A 187 24.47 -0.50 5.84
N THR A 188 24.67 -1.37 4.84
CA THR A 188 24.57 -1.00 3.43
C THR A 188 23.11 -0.94 3.00
N PRO A 189 22.63 0.12 2.30
CA PRO A 189 21.29 0.10 1.74
C PRO A 189 21.09 -1.08 0.78
N ARG A 190 20.02 -1.86 0.94
CA ARG A 190 19.79 -3.07 0.13
C ARG A 190 18.34 -3.30 -0.23
N VAL A 191 18.13 -3.78 -1.45
CA VAL A 191 16.87 -4.41 -1.89
C VAL A 191 17.12 -5.91 -2.00
N LEU A 192 16.53 -6.68 -1.08
CA LEU A 192 16.67 -8.13 -0.97
C LEU A 192 15.39 -8.80 -1.49
N LYS A 193 15.49 -9.43 -2.65
CA LYS A 193 14.45 -10.25 -3.27
C LYS A 193 14.54 -11.67 -2.70
N LEU A 194 13.61 -12.06 -1.84
CA LEU A 194 13.63 -13.35 -1.15
C LEU A 194 12.92 -14.42 -1.98
N SER A 195 13.63 -15.50 -2.31
CA SER A 195 13.08 -16.64 -3.05
C SER A 195 13.13 -17.91 -2.22
N GLY A 196 11.99 -18.60 -2.11
CA GLY A 196 11.85 -19.83 -1.33
C GLY A 196 11.53 -19.61 0.15
N THR A 197 11.88 -20.60 0.97
CA THR A 197 11.55 -20.64 2.40
C THR A 197 12.80 -20.50 3.29
N PHE A 198 12.75 -19.57 4.24
CA PHE A 198 13.81 -19.30 5.21
C PHE A 198 13.35 -19.73 6.61
N THR A 199 13.86 -20.84 7.13
CA THR A 199 13.53 -21.31 8.49
C THR A 199 14.55 -20.78 9.48
N THR A 200 14.14 -19.89 10.39
CA THR A 200 15.08 -19.16 11.25
C THR A 200 15.57 -19.96 12.45
N GLY A 201 14.84 -21.01 12.86
CA GLY A 201 14.95 -21.57 14.21
C GLY A 201 14.67 -20.48 15.25
N ASP A 202 15.19 -20.63 16.47
CA ASP A 202 14.87 -19.74 17.60
C ASP A 202 15.31 -18.28 17.44
N SER A 203 16.17 -17.97 16.47
CA SER A 203 16.76 -16.64 16.28
C SER A 203 16.11 -15.91 15.10
N PRO A 204 15.44 -14.77 15.32
CA PRO A 204 14.82 -14.02 14.23
C PRO A 204 15.87 -13.47 13.25
N ILE A 205 15.41 -13.00 12.10
CA ILE A 205 16.25 -12.24 11.16
C ILE A 205 16.36 -10.80 11.69
N GLU A 206 17.59 -10.39 12.02
CA GLU A 206 17.89 -9.01 12.41
C GLU A 206 17.97 -8.11 11.18
N ILE A 207 17.25 -7.00 11.18
CA ILE A 207 17.22 -6.04 10.06
C ILE A 207 17.94 -4.76 10.45
N GLY A 208 18.83 -4.27 9.58
CA GLY A 208 19.49 -2.96 9.68
C GLY A 208 18.66 -1.84 9.04
N SER A 209 19.14 -0.60 9.11
CA SER A 209 18.48 0.52 8.43
C SER A 209 18.62 0.42 6.90
N ASN A 210 17.73 1.11 6.17
CA ASN A 210 17.74 1.22 4.71
C ASN A 210 17.63 -0.13 4.01
N LYS A 211 16.61 -0.91 4.37
CA LYS A 211 16.40 -2.26 3.83
C LYS A 211 15.03 -2.38 3.18
N THR A 212 14.99 -3.00 2.02
CA THR A 212 13.76 -3.54 1.44
C THR A 212 13.91 -5.05 1.40
N LEU A 213 13.05 -5.77 2.12
CA LEU A 213 12.88 -7.21 1.97
C LEU A 213 11.58 -7.42 1.20
N ILE A 214 11.64 -8.10 0.06
CA ILE A 214 10.46 -8.36 -0.77
C ILE A 214 10.48 -9.80 -1.28
N GLY A 215 9.39 -10.53 -1.13
CA GLY A 215 9.27 -11.86 -1.74
C GLY A 215 9.21 -11.77 -3.26
N VAL A 216 9.89 -12.69 -3.94
CA VAL A 216 9.87 -12.76 -5.42
C VAL A 216 8.52 -13.18 -5.98
N ASP A 217 7.75 -13.92 -5.19
CA ASP A 217 6.43 -14.45 -5.51
C ASP A 217 5.63 -14.68 -4.21
N LYS A 218 4.35 -14.99 -4.34
CA LYS A 218 3.45 -15.29 -3.22
C LYS A 218 3.86 -16.44 -2.31
N ASN A 219 4.81 -17.29 -2.70
CA ASN A 219 5.27 -18.45 -1.93
C ASN A 219 6.52 -18.14 -1.11
N ALA A 220 7.17 -17.00 -1.33
CA ALA A 220 8.31 -16.57 -0.53
C ALA A 220 7.92 -16.51 0.96
N THR A 221 8.68 -17.21 1.79
CA THR A 221 8.28 -17.51 3.17
C THR A 221 9.43 -17.36 4.16
N ILE A 222 9.17 -16.70 5.28
CA ILE A 222 9.99 -16.79 6.49
C ILE A 222 9.23 -17.64 7.51
N LYS A 223 9.84 -18.73 7.97
CA LYS A 223 9.35 -19.53 9.11
C LYS A 223 10.13 -19.14 10.35
N GLY A 224 9.49 -18.37 11.22
CA GLY A 224 10.08 -17.75 12.42
C GLY A 224 9.69 -16.29 12.51
N GLY A 225 10.67 -15.40 12.69
CA GLY A 225 10.38 -13.98 12.91
C GLY A 225 11.45 -13.01 12.43
N ILE A 226 11.07 -11.74 12.42
CA ILE A 226 11.91 -10.58 12.07
C ILE A 226 12.03 -9.68 13.30
N ASN A 227 13.24 -9.19 13.58
CA ASN A 227 13.48 -8.21 14.63
C ASN A 227 14.11 -6.93 14.05
N ILE A 228 13.52 -5.79 14.42
CA ILE A 228 13.93 -4.46 14.01
C ILE A 228 14.13 -3.63 15.27
N LYS A 229 15.37 -3.29 15.62
CA LYS A 229 15.66 -2.59 16.87
C LYS A 229 16.55 -1.37 16.65
N ASN A 230 16.03 -0.20 17.00
CA ASN A 230 16.68 1.10 16.85
C ASN A 230 17.17 1.33 15.41
N LYS A 231 16.30 1.07 14.43
CA LYS A 231 16.59 1.22 13.00
C LYS A 231 15.58 2.13 12.32
N SER A 232 15.84 2.45 11.06
CA SER A 232 14.94 3.28 10.30
C SER A 232 14.94 2.95 8.81
N ASN A 233 13.88 3.37 8.13
CA ASN A 233 13.75 3.30 6.69
C ASN A 233 13.75 1.85 6.17
N ILE A 234 12.69 1.10 6.51
CA ILE A 234 12.61 -0.34 6.23
C ILE A 234 11.28 -0.68 5.58
N ILE A 235 11.35 -1.46 4.51
CA ILE A 235 10.21 -2.00 3.78
C ILE A 235 10.26 -3.53 3.89
N VAL A 236 9.16 -4.17 4.31
CA VAL A 236 8.99 -5.62 4.29
C VAL A 236 7.71 -5.93 3.54
N ARG A 237 7.82 -6.63 2.40
CA ARG A 237 6.70 -6.81 1.48
C ARG A 237 6.60 -8.18 0.84
N ASN A 238 5.40 -8.53 0.40
CA ASN A 238 5.14 -9.72 -0.43
C ASN A 238 5.67 -11.03 0.19
N LEU A 239 5.45 -11.26 1.48
CA LEU A 239 6.03 -12.40 2.20
C LEU A 239 5.00 -13.11 3.07
N ASN A 240 5.04 -14.43 3.06
CA ASN A 240 4.49 -15.20 4.17
C ASN A 240 5.48 -15.13 5.33
N ILE A 241 4.99 -14.84 6.53
CA ILE A 241 5.76 -14.92 7.76
C ILE A 241 4.97 -15.82 8.70
N LEU A 242 5.40 -17.07 8.76
CA LEU A 242 4.83 -18.10 9.60
C LEU A 242 5.57 -18.12 10.92
N GLY A 243 4.90 -17.76 12.00
CA GLY A 243 5.42 -17.77 13.35
C GLY A 243 5.77 -19.18 13.83
N ALA A 244 6.49 -19.24 14.93
CA ALA A 244 6.96 -20.52 15.47
C ALA A 244 5.86 -21.32 16.20
N GLY A 245 4.66 -20.75 16.38
CA GLY A 245 3.57 -21.34 17.15
C GLY A 245 3.77 -21.23 18.67
N LYS A 246 2.71 -21.57 19.42
CA LYS A 246 2.65 -21.51 20.88
C LYS A 246 3.89 -22.15 21.53
N ASN A 247 4.45 -21.46 22.54
CA ASN A 247 5.62 -21.89 23.33
C ASN A 247 6.96 -21.98 22.57
N ASN A 248 7.04 -21.52 21.31
CA ASN A 248 8.26 -21.55 20.53
C ASN A 248 8.85 -20.14 20.30
N LYS A 249 10.07 -20.10 19.75
CA LYS A 249 10.77 -18.87 19.38
C LYS A 249 11.05 -18.83 17.86
N PRO A 250 11.18 -17.65 17.26
CA PRO A 250 10.91 -16.32 17.82
C PRO A 250 9.44 -16.17 18.18
N VAL A 251 9.15 -15.40 19.22
CA VAL A 251 7.79 -15.34 19.76
C VAL A 251 6.85 -14.52 18.87
N ASP A 252 7.37 -13.47 18.23
CA ASP A 252 6.63 -12.64 17.29
C ASP A 252 7.00 -12.99 15.84
N THR A 253 6.06 -12.85 14.90
CA THR A 253 6.43 -12.86 13.47
C THR A 253 7.22 -11.60 13.10
N ILE A 254 6.83 -10.43 13.59
CA ILE A 254 7.62 -9.20 13.46
C ILE A 254 7.59 -8.42 14.78
N ALA A 255 8.78 -8.10 15.29
CA ALA A 255 8.95 -7.20 16.43
C ALA A 255 9.77 -5.97 16.03
N SER A 256 9.22 -4.78 16.25
CA SER A 256 9.92 -3.50 16.13
C SER A 256 10.01 -2.77 17.46
N ARG A 257 11.20 -2.28 17.79
CA ARG A 257 11.51 -1.60 19.06
C ARG A 257 12.31 -0.34 18.79
N GLY A 258 11.74 0.83 19.08
CA GLY A 258 12.39 2.14 18.93
C GLY A 258 12.84 2.46 17.51
N SER A 259 12.10 2.01 16.49
CA SER A 259 12.45 2.22 15.08
C SER A 259 11.50 3.20 14.40
N GLU A 260 11.86 3.78 13.26
CA GLU A 260 10.98 4.73 12.55
C GLU A 260 11.02 4.63 11.03
N ASN A 261 9.96 5.11 10.36
CA ASN A 261 9.80 5.05 8.90
C ASN A 261 9.83 3.60 8.42
N LEU A 262 8.74 2.88 8.70
CA LEU A 262 8.58 1.47 8.38
C LEU A 262 7.34 1.25 7.50
N TRP A 263 7.44 0.31 6.56
CA TRP A 263 6.31 -0.12 5.74
C TRP A 263 6.21 -1.63 5.69
N PHE A 264 5.09 -2.17 6.19
CA PHE A 264 4.75 -3.58 6.16
C PHE A 264 3.57 -3.78 5.22
N ASP A 265 3.78 -4.45 4.09
CA ASP A 265 2.77 -4.48 3.04
C ASP A 265 2.66 -5.78 2.23
N HIS A 266 1.43 -6.23 1.97
CA HIS A 266 1.19 -7.53 1.30
C HIS A 266 1.86 -8.71 2.02
N LEU A 267 1.81 -8.70 3.35
CA LEU A 267 2.30 -9.80 4.19
C LEU A 267 1.17 -10.74 4.58
N ASN A 268 1.50 -12.02 4.74
CA ASN A 268 0.62 -12.98 5.40
C ASN A 268 1.28 -13.42 6.71
N LEU A 269 0.78 -12.94 7.84
CA LEU A 269 1.32 -13.14 9.18
C LEU A 269 0.46 -14.16 9.91
N THR A 270 1.06 -15.27 10.32
CA THR A 270 0.33 -16.41 10.91
C THR A 270 1.04 -17.01 12.11
N ASP A 271 0.28 -17.52 13.07
CA ASP A 271 0.74 -18.45 14.11
C ASP A 271 1.99 -18.03 14.90
N ALA A 272 2.08 -16.75 15.29
CA ALA A 272 3.03 -16.31 16.30
C ALA A 272 2.77 -16.98 17.67
N ALA A 273 3.83 -17.10 18.48
CA ALA A 273 3.69 -17.53 19.87
C ALA A 273 3.14 -16.40 20.76
N ASP A 274 3.44 -15.15 20.40
CA ASP A 274 3.04 -13.89 21.04
C ASP A 274 2.32 -13.00 19.99
N GLY A 275 2.92 -11.91 19.50
CA GLY A 275 2.29 -10.99 18.54
C GLY A 275 2.57 -11.33 17.07
N LEU A 276 1.62 -11.06 16.17
CA LEU A 276 1.91 -11.10 14.73
C LEU A 276 2.73 -9.87 14.30
N LEU A 277 2.41 -8.71 14.84
CA LEU A 277 3.16 -7.48 14.60
C LEU A 277 3.19 -6.63 15.86
N ASP A 278 4.37 -6.47 16.45
CA ASP A 278 4.53 -5.70 17.68
C ASP A 278 5.42 -4.47 17.44
N LEU A 279 4.83 -3.29 17.56
CA LEU A 279 5.50 -2.00 17.43
C LEU A 279 5.58 -1.35 18.82
N THR A 280 6.75 -1.35 19.43
CA THR A 280 6.91 -0.93 20.84
C THR A 280 8.10 0.02 21.02
N ARG A 281 8.24 0.57 22.23
CA ARG A 281 9.36 1.44 22.64
C ARG A 281 9.51 2.67 21.74
N GLY A 282 8.41 3.33 21.42
CA GLY A 282 8.40 4.51 20.57
C GLY A 282 8.68 4.22 19.10
N THR A 283 8.25 3.05 18.60
CA THR A 283 8.31 2.77 17.16
C THR A 283 7.30 3.66 16.44
N ASP A 284 7.75 4.46 15.48
CA ASP A 284 6.99 5.60 14.98
C ASP A 284 6.98 5.69 13.45
N LYS A 285 6.03 6.44 12.88
CA LYS A 285 5.93 6.68 11.43
C LYS A 285 5.86 5.36 10.64
N VAL A 286 4.83 4.57 10.93
CA VAL A 286 4.66 3.23 10.33
C VAL A 286 3.40 3.17 9.48
N THR A 287 3.48 2.50 8.34
CA THR A 287 2.33 2.08 7.55
C THR A 287 2.24 0.56 7.50
N VAL A 288 1.05 0.04 7.77
CA VAL A 288 0.69 -1.38 7.71
C VAL A 288 -0.46 -1.52 6.74
N SER A 289 -0.19 -2.03 5.54
CA SER A 289 -1.18 -2.05 4.45
C SER A 289 -1.31 -3.39 3.75
N TRP A 290 -2.53 -3.76 3.34
CA TRP A 290 -2.75 -4.96 2.52
C TRP A 290 -2.21 -6.25 3.13
N ASN A 291 -2.15 -6.38 4.46
CA ASN A 291 -1.66 -7.59 5.12
C ASN A 291 -2.81 -8.50 5.55
N LYS A 292 -2.55 -9.81 5.64
CA LYS A 292 -3.41 -10.81 6.27
C LYS A 292 -2.85 -11.17 7.65
N PHE A 293 -3.73 -11.16 8.65
CA PHE A 293 -3.46 -11.58 10.02
C PHE A 293 -4.40 -12.72 10.38
N SER A 294 -3.85 -13.89 10.74
CA SER A 294 -4.68 -15.02 11.18
C SER A 294 -3.93 -15.97 12.10
N TYR A 295 -4.69 -16.82 12.76
CA TYR A 295 -4.20 -17.98 13.49
C TYR A 295 -4.90 -19.23 12.96
N THR A 296 -4.24 -20.38 13.12
CA THR A 296 -4.78 -21.69 12.77
C THR A 296 -5.06 -22.55 13.99
N ASP A 297 -4.36 -22.32 15.11
CA ASP A 297 -4.53 -23.06 16.36
C ASP A 297 -5.41 -22.30 17.37
N SER A 298 -6.63 -22.77 17.60
CA SER A 298 -7.53 -22.24 18.64
C SER A 298 -7.04 -22.54 20.07
N GLY A 299 -6.12 -23.48 20.25
CA GLY A 299 -5.43 -23.81 21.50
C GLY A 299 -4.26 -22.87 21.82
N ASN A 300 -3.85 -22.00 20.88
CA ASN A 300 -2.95 -20.90 21.16
C ASN A 300 -3.66 -19.88 22.03
N GLY A 301 -3.27 -19.74 23.30
CA GLY A 301 -3.89 -18.78 24.22
C GLY A 301 -3.56 -17.32 23.89
N HIS A 302 -2.55 -17.09 23.05
CA HIS A 302 -2.07 -15.78 22.67
C HIS A 302 -2.37 -15.50 21.18
N ARG A 303 -3.64 -15.20 20.88
CA ARG A 303 -4.09 -14.82 19.51
C ARG A 303 -4.27 -13.32 19.37
N LEU A 304 -3.27 -12.57 19.81
CA LEU A 304 -3.29 -11.11 19.85
C LEU A 304 -2.48 -10.61 18.63
N ALA A 305 -3.15 -10.01 17.64
CA ALA A 305 -2.52 -9.80 16.34
C ALA A 305 -1.47 -8.67 16.33
N PHE A 306 -1.86 -7.46 16.73
CA PHE A 306 -1.08 -6.26 16.44
C PHE A 306 -1.08 -5.26 17.59
N LEU A 307 0.07 -5.13 18.26
CA LEU A 307 0.30 -4.13 19.33
C LEU A 307 1.04 -2.89 18.81
N ILE A 308 0.55 -1.71 19.22
CA ILE A 308 1.20 -0.41 19.02
C ILE A 308 1.34 0.26 20.40
N GLY A 309 2.56 0.29 20.93
CA GLY A 309 2.89 0.76 22.27
C GLY A 309 2.84 -0.35 23.32
N GLY A 310 3.88 -0.45 24.15
CA GLY A 310 4.15 -1.64 24.98
C GLY A 310 3.39 -1.71 26.31
N GLY A 311 2.69 -0.65 26.70
CA GLY A 311 1.98 -0.58 27.98
C GLY A 311 1.94 0.83 28.55
N SER A 312 1.00 1.10 29.45
CA SER A 312 0.72 2.44 29.98
C SER A 312 1.86 3.07 30.80
N THR A 313 2.84 2.29 31.24
CA THR A 313 4.00 2.78 32.00
C THR A 313 5.18 3.22 31.13
N HIS A 314 5.08 3.13 29.79
CA HIS A 314 6.17 3.42 28.85
C HIS A 314 6.16 4.86 28.32
N GLY A 315 5.70 5.82 29.13
CA GLY A 315 5.60 7.21 28.71
C GLY A 315 6.96 7.84 28.36
N ASP A 316 8.06 7.30 28.88
CA ASP A 316 9.44 7.71 28.58
C ASP A 316 9.85 7.44 27.12
N THR A 317 9.34 6.35 26.52
CA THR A 317 9.63 6.01 25.12
C THR A 317 8.50 6.36 24.16
N ASP A 318 7.25 6.30 24.61
CA ASP A 318 6.08 6.26 23.72
C ASP A 318 5.36 7.61 23.60
N THR A 319 5.56 8.54 24.54
CA THR A 319 4.92 9.87 24.48
C THR A 319 5.34 10.62 23.22
N GLY A 320 4.34 11.04 22.42
CA GLY A 320 4.56 11.75 21.16
C GLY A 320 4.98 10.88 19.98
N LYS A 321 5.10 9.57 20.17
CA LYS A 321 5.48 8.59 19.12
C LYS A 321 4.32 7.63 18.85
N ASN A 322 4.59 6.42 18.36
CA ASN A 322 3.60 5.37 18.10
C ASN A 322 2.54 5.77 17.05
N ASN A 323 2.89 6.63 16.09
CA ASN A 323 2.00 7.07 15.02
C ASN A 323 2.00 6.03 13.89
N VAL A 324 0.84 5.43 13.64
CA VAL A 324 0.72 4.28 12.73
C VAL A 324 -0.53 4.41 11.86
N THR A 325 -0.37 4.16 10.56
CA THR A 325 -1.47 4.01 9.61
C THR A 325 -1.70 2.53 9.36
N VAL A 326 -2.94 2.08 9.49
CA VAL A 326 -3.37 0.70 9.31
C VAL A 326 -4.50 0.68 8.29
N HIS A 327 -4.24 0.21 7.07
CA HIS A 327 -5.28 0.21 6.04
C HIS A 327 -5.32 -1.02 5.15
N HIS A 328 -6.52 -1.35 4.66
CA HIS A 328 -6.69 -2.45 3.70
C HIS A 328 -6.15 -3.81 4.18
N ASN A 329 -6.02 -3.99 5.50
CA ASN A 329 -5.61 -5.26 6.08
C ASN A 329 -6.82 -6.16 6.32
N TRP A 330 -6.59 -7.47 6.28
CA TRP A 330 -7.55 -8.48 6.68
C TRP A 330 -7.16 -9.06 8.05
N PHE A 331 -7.98 -8.80 9.06
CA PHE A 331 -7.91 -9.49 10.34
C PHE A 331 -8.94 -10.62 10.36
N GLY A 332 -8.45 -11.84 10.14
CA GLY A 332 -9.26 -12.99 9.80
C GLY A 332 -9.26 -14.08 10.87
N ASN A 333 -9.24 -15.32 10.39
CA ASN A 333 -9.49 -16.52 11.18
C ASN A 333 -8.75 -16.52 12.54
N LEU A 334 -9.51 -16.83 13.60
CA LEU A 334 -9.05 -17.05 14.98
C LEU A 334 -8.29 -15.90 15.67
N VAL A 335 -8.13 -14.73 15.05
CA VAL A 335 -7.61 -13.55 15.75
C VAL A 335 -8.58 -13.17 16.89
N ASP A 336 -8.11 -13.13 18.13
CA ASP A 336 -8.97 -12.86 19.28
C ASP A 336 -9.02 -11.37 19.64
N GLN A 337 -7.89 -10.66 19.52
CA GLN A 337 -7.73 -9.31 20.03
C GLN A 337 -6.65 -8.53 19.28
N ARG A 338 -6.55 -7.23 19.60
CA ARG A 338 -5.50 -6.32 19.13
C ARG A 338 -5.47 -6.20 17.62
N MET A 339 -6.57 -5.70 17.05
CA MET A 339 -6.71 -5.47 15.60
C MET A 339 -6.84 -3.97 15.25
N PRO A 340 -5.88 -3.08 15.55
CA PRO A 340 -4.76 -3.19 16.49
C PRO A 340 -5.19 -2.90 17.95
N ARG A 341 -4.25 -2.99 18.89
CA ARG A 341 -4.32 -2.27 20.18
C ARG A 341 -3.30 -1.13 20.21
N LEU A 342 -3.75 0.10 20.48
CA LEU A 342 -2.95 1.33 20.43
C LEU A 342 -2.77 1.95 21.81
N LEU A 343 -1.57 2.45 22.11
CA LEU A 343 -1.24 3.29 23.27
C LEU A 343 -0.41 4.50 22.83
N PHE A 344 -0.65 5.64 23.50
CA PHE A 344 -0.02 6.95 23.31
C PHE A 344 -0.23 7.62 21.94
N GLY A 345 0.15 6.96 20.86
CA GLY A 345 0.24 7.58 19.54
C GLY A 345 -1.08 7.83 18.84
N LYS A 346 -0.97 8.30 17.59
CA LYS A 346 -2.09 8.52 16.68
C LYS A 346 -2.25 7.35 15.71
N GLY A 347 -3.33 6.59 15.84
CA GLY A 347 -3.65 5.48 14.94
C GLY A 347 -4.68 5.89 13.89
N HIS A 348 -4.32 5.81 12.61
CA HIS A 348 -5.27 5.98 11.51
C HIS A 348 -5.63 4.60 10.95
N VAL A 349 -6.81 4.12 11.29
CA VAL A 349 -7.29 2.76 11.02
C VAL A 349 -8.43 2.84 10.01
N TYR A 350 -8.15 2.59 8.73
CA TYR A 350 -9.16 2.79 7.68
C TYR A 350 -9.23 1.68 6.64
N ASN A 351 -10.42 1.46 6.06
CA ASN A 351 -10.66 0.44 5.03
C ASN A 351 -10.10 -0.97 5.32
N ASN A 352 -10.04 -1.39 6.58
CA ASN A 352 -9.67 -2.77 6.94
C ASN A 352 -10.90 -3.67 6.99
N TYR A 353 -10.70 -4.96 6.71
CA TYR A 353 -11.72 -6.00 6.85
C TYR A 353 -11.47 -6.82 8.11
N TYR A 354 -12.46 -6.84 9.00
CA TYR A 354 -12.43 -7.61 10.24
C TYR A 354 -13.48 -8.72 10.17
N SER A 355 -13.05 -9.97 10.11
CA SER A 355 -13.94 -11.14 9.97
C SER A 355 -13.66 -12.24 11.01
N ALA A 356 -12.97 -11.88 12.10
CA ALA A 356 -12.56 -12.81 13.15
C ALA A 356 -13.73 -13.10 14.11
N THR A 357 -14.64 -13.99 13.73
CA THR A 357 -15.80 -14.34 14.58
C THR A 357 -15.36 -15.00 15.89
N GLY A 358 -16.06 -14.70 16.99
CA GLY A 358 -15.76 -15.27 18.31
C GLY A 358 -14.65 -14.55 19.06
N ASN A 359 -14.02 -13.54 18.44
CA ASN A 359 -13.03 -12.68 19.05
C ASN A 359 -13.57 -11.96 20.31
N SER A 360 -12.65 -11.47 21.14
CA SER A 360 -12.97 -10.67 22.32
C SER A 360 -13.17 -9.18 21.97
N TYR A 361 -12.29 -8.59 21.16
CA TYR A 361 -12.47 -7.26 20.57
C TYR A 361 -11.63 -7.08 19.30
N ALA A 362 -11.97 -6.12 18.43
CA ALA A 362 -11.17 -5.80 17.25
C ALA A 362 -10.20 -4.64 17.55
N VAL A 363 -10.61 -3.39 17.35
CA VAL A 363 -9.75 -2.22 17.61
C VAL A 363 -9.82 -1.85 19.10
N GLY A 364 -8.66 -1.79 19.76
CA GLY A 364 -8.55 -1.37 21.16
C GLY A 364 -7.77 -0.07 21.30
N THR A 365 -8.40 0.99 21.80
CA THR A 365 -7.71 2.26 22.10
C THR A 365 -7.40 2.32 23.60
N GLY A 366 -6.13 2.22 23.93
CA GLY A 366 -5.61 2.23 25.29
C GLY A 366 -5.07 3.60 25.72
N SER A 367 -4.34 3.59 26.83
CA SER A 367 -3.88 4.78 27.54
C SER A 367 -3.16 5.79 26.62
N TRP A 368 -3.61 7.05 26.68
CA TRP A 368 -3.15 8.23 25.94
C TRP A 368 -3.19 8.14 24.41
N ALA A 369 -3.81 7.12 23.83
CA ALA A 369 -3.95 6.99 22.39
C ALA A 369 -5.10 7.84 21.81
N SER A 370 -4.97 8.23 20.54
CA SER A 370 -6.06 8.76 19.75
C SER A 370 -6.22 8.01 18.42
N ALA A 371 -7.34 7.31 18.26
CA ALA A 371 -7.63 6.51 17.09
C ALA A 371 -8.66 7.20 16.18
N LEU A 372 -8.34 7.29 14.89
CA LEU A 372 -9.24 7.67 13.81
C LEU A 372 -9.61 6.40 13.03
N ILE A 373 -10.86 5.95 13.14
CA ILE A 373 -11.35 4.65 12.65
C ILE A 373 -12.39 4.88 11.55
N GLN A 374 -11.98 4.74 10.29
CA GLN A 374 -12.77 5.20 9.13
C GLN A 374 -13.05 4.12 8.09
N ASN A 375 -14.29 4.04 7.61
CA ASN A 375 -14.67 3.19 6.46
C ASN A 375 -14.18 1.73 6.52
N ASN A 376 -14.02 1.16 7.71
CA ASN A 376 -13.71 -0.25 7.88
C ASN A 376 -14.98 -1.10 7.74
N TYR A 377 -14.81 -2.39 7.44
CA TYR A 377 -15.90 -3.36 7.45
C TYR A 377 -15.70 -4.37 8.56
N PHE A 378 -16.60 -4.38 9.53
CA PHE A 378 -16.63 -5.31 10.64
C PHE A 378 -17.73 -6.36 10.42
N ASP A 379 -17.36 -7.63 10.41
CA ASP A 379 -18.22 -8.75 10.03
C ASP A 379 -18.17 -9.86 11.11
N GLY A 380 -19.26 -10.01 11.86
CA GLY A 380 -19.39 -11.05 12.88
C GLY A 380 -18.48 -10.90 14.11
N VAL A 381 -17.72 -9.81 14.20
CA VAL A 381 -16.80 -9.56 15.34
C VAL A 381 -17.54 -8.98 16.56
N LYS A 382 -17.02 -9.28 17.75
CA LYS A 382 -17.39 -8.62 19.01
C LYS A 382 -16.53 -7.39 19.23
N ASN A 383 -17.11 -6.38 19.89
CA ASN A 383 -16.49 -5.10 20.23
C ASN A 383 -15.64 -4.53 19.08
N PRO A 384 -16.24 -4.15 17.94
CA PRO A 384 -15.54 -3.58 16.78
C PRO A 384 -14.48 -2.53 17.15
N HIS A 385 -14.82 -1.63 18.08
CA HIS A 385 -13.86 -0.70 18.65
C HIS A 385 -14.28 -0.31 20.07
N ARG A 386 -13.29 -0.20 20.95
CA ARG A 386 -13.50 0.10 22.37
C ARG A 386 -12.30 0.77 23.02
N PHE A 387 -12.57 1.49 24.09
CA PHE A 387 -11.58 1.88 25.07
C PHE A 387 -11.14 0.67 25.90
N GLN A 388 -9.85 0.62 26.22
CA GLN A 388 -9.22 -0.53 26.88
C GLN A 388 -8.80 -0.27 28.32
N ASP A 389 -8.40 0.97 28.62
CA ASP A 389 -7.76 1.30 29.89
C ASP A 389 -8.53 2.42 30.61
N SER A 390 -8.24 2.63 31.90
CA SER A 390 -8.84 3.72 32.69
C SER A 390 -8.20 5.09 32.42
N ASN A 391 -7.01 5.13 31.84
CA ASN A 391 -6.32 6.37 31.48
C ASN A 391 -6.99 7.03 30.26
N PRO A 392 -6.82 8.36 30.07
CA PRO A 392 -7.46 9.09 28.98
C PRO A 392 -7.11 8.55 27.60
N SER A 393 -8.10 8.49 26.71
CA SER A 393 -7.92 8.12 25.30
C SER A 393 -9.05 8.68 24.45
N TYR A 394 -8.90 8.64 23.12
CA TYR A 394 -9.89 9.18 22.19
C TYR A 394 -10.14 8.27 20.99
N ILE A 395 -11.40 8.13 20.59
CA ILE A 395 -11.80 7.43 19.37
C ILE A 395 -12.70 8.34 18.53
N LYS A 396 -12.30 8.61 17.29
CA LYS A 396 -13.20 9.08 16.23
C LYS A 396 -13.55 7.93 15.31
N ALA A 397 -14.78 7.44 15.35
CA ALA A 397 -15.25 6.41 14.43
C ALA A 397 -16.25 7.00 13.42
N SER A 398 -16.04 6.81 12.11
CA SER A 398 -16.95 7.30 11.07
C SER A 398 -16.96 6.40 9.82
N GLY A 399 -18.09 6.34 9.11
CA GLY A 399 -18.21 5.62 7.84
C GLY A 399 -18.02 4.10 7.86
N ASN A 400 -17.79 3.48 9.03
CA ASN A 400 -17.61 2.04 9.16
C ASN A 400 -18.92 1.27 8.92
N THR A 401 -18.82 0.09 8.32
CA THR A 401 -19.93 -0.87 8.19
C THR A 401 -19.84 -1.93 9.29
N TYR A 402 -20.98 -2.27 9.89
CA TYR A 402 -21.08 -3.26 10.97
C TYR A 402 -22.10 -4.34 10.60
N HIS A 403 -21.64 -5.45 10.05
CA HIS A 403 -22.46 -6.60 9.70
C HIS A 403 -22.38 -7.67 10.80
N ASN A 404 -23.51 -8.08 11.37
CA ASN A 404 -23.59 -9.13 12.40
C ASN A 404 -22.65 -8.94 13.62
N THR A 405 -22.30 -7.70 13.95
CA THR A 405 -21.41 -7.39 15.08
C THR A 405 -22.17 -7.31 16.41
N SER A 406 -21.47 -7.55 17.51
CA SER A 406 -22.01 -7.37 18.87
C SER A 406 -21.07 -6.58 19.78
N GLY A 407 -21.57 -6.10 20.92
CA GLY A 407 -20.76 -5.36 21.89
C GLY A 407 -20.49 -3.90 21.52
N LYS A 408 -19.37 -3.37 22.01
CA LYS A 408 -19.01 -1.95 22.01
C LYS A 408 -18.63 -1.40 20.64
N LYS A 409 -19.06 -0.17 20.38
CA LYS A 409 -18.74 0.67 19.21
C LYS A 409 -18.52 2.10 19.71
N GLU A 410 -17.48 2.30 20.51
CA GLU A 410 -17.26 3.53 21.26
C GLU A 410 -16.65 4.66 20.42
N THR A 411 -17.07 5.90 20.67
CA THR A 411 -16.46 7.10 20.07
C THR A 411 -16.52 8.26 21.08
N GLY A 412 -15.61 9.23 20.97
CA GLY A 412 -15.44 10.32 21.92
C GLY A 412 -14.25 10.08 22.85
N HIS A 413 -14.38 10.55 24.09
CA HIS A 413 -13.36 10.38 25.12
C HIS A 413 -13.60 9.11 25.93
N GLY A 414 -12.53 8.40 26.24
CA GLY A 414 -12.52 7.24 27.14
C GLY A 414 -11.54 7.45 28.29
N GLY A 415 -11.79 6.77 29.40
CA GLY A 415 -10.99 6.89 30.61
C GLY A 415 -11.09 8.28 31.27
N SER A 416 -10.26 8.50 32.28
CA SER A 416 -10.22 9.73 33.08
C SER A 416 -8.78 10.08 33.46
N GLY A 417 -8.47 11.38 33.50
CA GLY A 417 -7.14 11.87 33.82
C GLY A 417 -6.83 13.21 33.13
N SER A 418 -5.66 13.76 33.40
CA SER A 418 -5.23 15.05 32.86
C SER A 418 -4.77 14.95 31.40
N ASN A 419 -4.94 16.04 30.64
CA ASN A 419 -4.52 16.18 29.24
C ASN A 419 -5.00 15.03 28.34
N PRO A 420 -6.32 14.79 28.26
CA PRO A 420 -6.85 13.73 27.42
C PRO A 420 -6.46 13.97 25.95
N PRO A 421 -6.11 12.91 25.19
CA PRO A 421 -6.00 13.01 23.75
C PRO A 421 -7.31 13.50 23.13
N SER A 422 -7.23 14.12 21.96
CA SER A 422 -8.37 14.63 21.21
C SER A 422 -8.44 14.06 19.80
N GLU A 423 -9.50 14.41 19.08
CA GLU A 423 -9.56 14.24 17.63
C GLU A 423 -8.36 14.91 16.95
N TRP A 424 -7.96 14.37 15.80
CA TRP A 424 -6.89 14.88 14.96
C TRP A 424 -7.20 14.58 13.49
N THR A 425 -6.60 15.37 12.60
CA THR A 425 -6.71 15.17 11.15
C THR A 425 -5.38 14.68 10.60
N PRO A 426 -5.35 13.65 9.74
CA PRO A 426 -4.14 13.24 9.06
C PRO A 426 -3.51 14.38 8.25
N SER A 427 -2.19 14.56 8.36
CA SER A 427 -1.44 15.58 7.62
C SER A 427 -1.01 15.13 6.22
N TYR A 428 -1.35 13.90 5.83
CA TYR A 428 -1.03 13.29 4.55
C TYR A 428 -2.31 13.05 3.75
N SER A 429 -2.20 13.04 2.43
CA SER A 429 -3.32 12.72 1.53
C SER A 429 -3.64 11.23 1.55
N TYR A 430 -4.93 10.91 1.53
CA TYR A 430 -5.46 9.56 1.42
C TYR A 430 -6.87 9.62 0.83
N SER A 431 -7.35 8.48 0.33
CA SER A 431 -8.73 8.31 -0.11
C SER A 431 -9.34 7.17 0.66
N LEU A 432 -10.65 7.26 0.89
CA LEU A 432 -11.40 6.22 1.56
C LEU A 432 -12.23 5.48 0.53
N ASP A 433 -12.02 4.18 0.41
CA ASP A 433 -12.95 3.29 -0.28
C ASP A 433 -14.28 3.26 0.47
N ASN A 434 -15.36 2.97 -0.26
CA ASN A 434 -16.64 2.74 0.37
C ASN A 434 -16.52 1.50 1.28
N ALA A 435 -16.89 1.65 2.56
CA ALA A 435 -16.77 0.58 3.53
C ALA A 435 -17.41 -0.74 3.06
N SER A 436 -18.55 -0.68 2.36
CA SER A 436 -19.24 -1.87 1.81
C SER A 436 -18.43 -2.64 0.77
N LYS A 437 -17.46 -2.01 0.09
CA LYS A 437 -16.57 -2.63 -0.90
C LYS A 437 -15.29 -3.21 -0.32
N VAL A 438 -14.96 -2.82 0.92
CA VAL A 438 -13.74 -3.27 1.61
C VAL A 438 -13.61 -4.79 1.66
N PRO A 439 -14.65 -5.61 1.95
CA PRO A 439 -14.48 -7.06 1.98
C PRO A 439 -13.99 -7.64 0.66
N GLU A 440 -14.54 -7.18 -0.46
CA GLU A 440 -14.16 -7.65 -1.81
C GLU A 440 -12.72 -7.25 -2.13
N LEU A 441 -12.40 -5.96 -1.99
CA LEU A 441 -11.06 -5.40 -2.23
C LEU A 441 -9.99 -6.12 -1.40
N VAL A 442 -10.22 -6.22 -0.08
CA VAL A 442 -9.25 -6.78 0.86
C VAL A 442 -9.10 -8.29 0.67
N LYS A 443 -10.17 -9.03 0.36
CA LYS A 443 -10.06 -10.47 0.07
C LYS A 443 -9.28 -10.74 -1.21
N GLY A 444 -9.46 -9.90 -2.23
CA GLY A 444 -8.71 -9.97 -3.48
C GLY A 444 -7.22 -9.67 -3.32
N CYS A 445 -6.88 -8.72 -2.43
CA CYS A 445 -5.55 -8.13 -2.45
C CYS A 445 -4.70 -8.19 -1.19
N ALA A 446 -5.25 -8.48 -0.02
CA ALA A 446 -4.41 -8.61 1.16
C ALA A 446 -3.52 -9.87 1.07
N GLY A 447 -2.27 -9.74 1.52
CA GLY A 447 -1.26 -10.80 1.54
C GLY A 447 -0.42 -10.90 0.26
N PRO A 448 0.50 -11.89 0.20
CA PRO A 448 1.46 -12.02 -0.89
C PRO A 448 0.79 -12.28 -2.25
N GLN A 449 1.44 -11.79 -3.31
CA GLN A 449 1.02 -11.73 -4.71
C GLN A 449 1.89 -12.60 -5.61
#